data_AF-A0A3N5PJU2-F1
#
_entry.id   AF-A0A3N5PJU2-F1
#
_cell.length_a   1.000
_cell.length_b   1.000
_cell.length_c   1.000
_cell.angle_alpha   90.00
_cell.angle_beta   90.00
_cell.angle_gamma   90.00
#
_symmetry.space_group_name_H-M   'P 1'
#
loop_
_entity.id
_entity.type
_entity.pdbx_description
1 polymer ?
#
loop_
_entity_poly.entity_id
_entity_poly.type
_entity_poly.pdbx_seq_one_letter_code
_entity_poly.pdbx_strand_id
1 'polypeptide(L)'
;MTVHSDGKQGERPRYGYLLLAALILVVAAALMAALWQVPRLLGDPTATPLPSSPQVLTATPTVPPVTEVPTITALLTQVDDGAGTITFEMKAEVPPERRIAEVLLWYDTQAGEDVERFLGPFSDQASLSYRLDATEEGLTRTLTNTSPLDYWWLVRDTTGEEVRLGDQVPLGPNLRSLVTALAPEPPPDDSIWARWETEHFRLHFVPDTAAERDRAEIGALAEDALAAIGETLELDFEEQMDIYLVPRVFWQGGAAYGNKVQLISYLDRNDTSVEIWSYFTHECTHALAQDLLQPKENGGGPDGVLVEGLAVWASNGHYRQEP
;
A
#
# COMPACT_ATOMS: atom_id res chain seq x y z
N MET A 1 -35.59 -18.98 60.13
CA MET A 1 -34.67 -19.99 60.69
C MET A 1 -33.70 -20.37 59.59
N THR A 2 -32.44 -19.99 59.81
CA THR A 2 -31.20 -20.51 59.18
C THR A 2 -31.08 -20.59 57.66
N VAL A 3 -30.43 -19.55 57.13
CA VAL A 3 -29.47 -19.58 56.01
C VAL A 3 -28.47 -20.73 56.23
N HIS A 4 -28.17 -21.51 55.19
CA HIS A 4 -27.04 -22.44 55.17
C HIS A 4 -26.04 -22.01 54.11
N SER A 5 -24.84 -21.73 54.59
CA SER A 5 -23.65 -21.24 53.89
C SER A 5 -22.68 -22.38 53.62
N ASP A 6 -21.82 -22.14 52.63
CA ASP A 6 -20.48 -22.70 52.41
C ASP A 6 -20.31 -24.16 51.97
N GLY A 7 -20.06 -24.30 50.66
CA GLY A 7 -19.15 -25.32 50.13
C GLY A 7 -17.93 -24.63 49.51
N LYS A 8 -16.87 -24.45 50.29
CA LYS A 8 -15.57 -23.97 49.82
C LYS A 8 -14.98 -24.94 48.79
N GLN A 9 -15.00 -24.57 47.51
CA GLN A 9 -14.17 -25.22 46.50
C GLN A 9 -12.72 -24.76 46.70
N GLY A 10 -11.87 -25.68 47.16
CA GLY A 10 -10.45 -25.43 47.36
C GLY A 10 -9.77 -25.07 46.05
N GLU A 11 -9.17 -23.89 46.01
CA GLU A 11 -8.25 -23.47 44.96
C GLU A 11 -7.11 -24.49 44.86
N ARG A 12 -7.17 -25.35 43.84
CA ARG A 12 -6.03 -26.16 43.44
C ARG A 12 -5.00 -25.21 42.80
N PRO A 13 -3.75 -25.24 43.25
CA PRO A 13 -2.80 -24.25 42.82
C PRO A 13 -2.40 -24.46 41.35
N ARG A 14 -2.42 -23.37 40.58
CA ARG A 14 -2.19 -23.27 39.12
C ARG A 14 -0.73 -23.56 38.70
N TYR A 15 0.03 -24.32 39.48
CA TYR A 15 1.44 -24.63 39.21
C TYR A 15 1.63 -25.46 37.93
N GLY A 16 0.62 -26.23 37.51
CA GLY A 16 0.69 -27.02 36.27
C GLY A 16 0.85 -26.16 35.01
N TYR A 17 0.16 -25.03 34.93
CA TYR A 17 0.25 -24.13 33.78
C TYR A 17 1.58 -23.36 33.76
N LEU A 18 2.12 -23.01 34.93
CA LEU A 18 3.42 -22.36 35.04
C LEU A 18 4.58 -23.30 34.66
N LEU A 19 4.51 -24.57 35.07
CA LEU A 19 5.47 -25.58 34.65
C LEU A 19 5.41 -25.86 33.15
N LEU A 20 4.22 -25.92 32.57
CA LEU A 20 4.04 -26.10 31.13
C LEU A 20 4.60 -24.90 30.34
N ALA A 21 4.30 -23.67 30.77
CA ALA A 21 4.83 -22.46 30.14
C ALA A 21 6.37 -22.38 30.22
N ALA A 22 6.95 -22.72 31.37
CA ALA A 22 8.40 -22.78 31.53
C ALA A 22 9.03 -23.85 30.62
N LEU A 23 8.40 -25.01 30.47
CA LEU A 23 8.87 -26.08 29.59
C LEU A 23 8.85 -25.64 28.12
N ILE A 24 7.78 -24.97 27.67
CA ILE A 24 7.66 -24.45 26.30
C ILE A 24 8.78 -23.45 26.01
N LEU A 25 9.05 -22.52 26.93
CA LEU A 25 10.11 -21.52 26.77
C LEU A 25 11.50 -22.17 26.68
N VAL A 26 11.78 -23.19 27.48
CA VAL A 26 13.06 -23.91 27.43
C VAL A 26 13.23 -24.66 26.11
N VAL A 27 12.19 -25.33 25.63
CA VAL A 27 12.22 -26.05 24.34
C VAL A 27 12.40 -25.08 23.17
N ALA A 28 11.69 -23.96 23.17
CA ALA A 28 11.83 -22.92 22.14
C ALA A 28 13.23 -22.31 22.11
N ALA A 29 13.80 -22.00 23.28
CA ALA A 29 15.16 -21.48 23.38
C ALA A 29 16.21 -22.49 22.88
N ALA A 30 16.03 -23.78 23.19
CA ALA A 30 16.92 -24.83 22.71
C ALA A 30 16.84 -25.03 21.18
N LEU A 31 15.63 -24.97 20.61
CA LEU A 31 15.42 -25.05 19.16
C LEU A 31 16.05 -23.86 18.44
N MET A 32 15.85 -22.64 18.94
CA MET A 32 16.47 -21.43 18.39
C MET A 32 18.00 -21.48 18.46
N ALA A 33 18.55 -21.96 19.58
CA ALA A 33 19.99 -22.14 19.73
C ALA A 33 20.54 -23.19 18.75
N ALA A 34 19.82 -24.29 18.54
CA ALA A 34 20.21 -25.32 17.57
C ALA A 34 20.17 -24.79 16.13
N LEU A 35 19.11 -24.07 15.75
CA LEU A 35 18.96 -23.45 14.42
C LEU A 35 20.06 -22.41 14.16
N TRP A 36 20.47 -21.65 15.17
CA TRP A 36 21.58 -20.69 15.04
C TRP A 36 22.94 -21.37 14.77
N GLN A 37 23.12 -22.64 15.15
CA GLN A 37 24.37 -23.37 14.90
C GLN A 37 24.38 -24.08 13.52
N VAL A 38 23.24 -24.16 12.82
CA VAL A 38 23.14 -24.84 11.52
C VAL A 38 24.10 -24.25 10.47
N PRO A 39 24.26 -22.92 10.32
CA PRO A 39 25.22 -22.34 9.38
C PRO A 39 26.69 -22.66 9.70
N ARG A 40 26.99 -22.99 10.97
CA ARG A 40 28.36 -23.33 11.39
C ARG A 40 28.71 -24.80 11.16
N LEU A 41 27.71 -25.69 11.19
CA LEU A 41 27.90 -27.13 11.00
C LEU A 41 27.90 -27.54 9.54
N LEU A 42 27.20 -26.81 8.67
CA LEU A 42 27.11 -27.12 7.24
C LEU A 42 28.23 -26.52 6.39
N GLY A 43 29.09 -25.67 6.98
CA GLY A 43 30.12 -24.95 6.25
C GLY A 43 29.50 -23.94 5.27
N ASP A 44 30.31 -22.95 4.87
CA ASP A 44 29.88 -21.95 3.90
C ASP A 44 29.81 -22.61 2.50
N PRO A 45 28.62 -22.81 1.89
CA PRO A 45 28.52 -23.44 0.57
C PRO A 45 29.14 -22.60 -0.55
N THR A 46 29.63 -21.40 -0.23
CA THR A 46 30.24 -20.46 -1.16
C THR A 46 31.76 -20.60 -1.29
N ALA A 47 32.41 -21.47 -0.50
CA ALA A 47 33.86 -21.68 -0.56
C ALA A 47 34.26 -22.65 -1.70
N THR A 48 34.01 -22.26 -2.95
CA THR A 48 34.61 -22.91 -4.12
C THR A 48 36.08 -22.51 -4.20
N PRO A 49 37.05 -23.45 -4.28
CA PRO A 49 38.44 -23.08 -4.54
C PRO A 49 38.54 -22.40 -5.92
N LEU A 50 39.12 -21.20 -5.97
CA LEU A 50 39.36 -20.49 -7.23
C LEU A 50 40.21 -21.38 -8.17
N PRO A 51 39.73 -21.72 -9.38
CA PRO A 51 40.62 -22.20 -10.43
C PRO A 51 41.54 -21.07 -10.88
N SER A 52 42.80 -21.42 -11.10
CA SER A 52 43.84 -20.58 -11.68
C SER A 52 43.35 -19.83 -12.92
N SER A 53 43.69 -18.54 -12.98
CA SER A 53 43.30 -17.56 -13.99
C SER A 53 43.16 -18.12 -15.41
N PRO A 54 41.95 -18.13 -15.99
CA PRO A 54 41.76 -18.24 -17.42
C PRO A 54 42.18 -16.94 -18.10
N GLN A 55 42.67 -17.07 -19.33
CA GLN A 55 43.04 -15.97 -20.21
C GLN A 55 41.90 -14.96 -20.36
N VAL A 56 42.24 -13.67 -20.38
CA VAL A 56 41.34 -12.55 -20.65
C VAL A 56 40.75 -12.73 -22.05
N LEU A 57 39.57 -13.34 -22.12
CA LEU A 57 38.68 -13.21 -23.27
C LEU A 57 38.07 -11.82 -23.19
N THR A 58 38.32 -11.02 -24.22
CA THR A 58 37.66 -9.73 -24.42
C THR A 58 36.15 -9.97 -24.48
N ALA A 59 35.43 -9.60 -23.42
CA ALA A 59 33.98 -9.67 -23.39
C ALA A 59 33.44 -8.83 -24.56
N THR A 60 32.61 -9.45 -25.40
CA THR A 60 31.81 -8.75 -26.39
C THR A 60 30.88 -7.79 -25.63
N PRO A 61 30.75 -6.51 -26.04
CA PRO A 61 29.87 -5.57 -25.36
C PRO A 61 28.44 -6.13 -25.35
N THR A 62 27.95 -6.45 -24.16
CA THR A 62 26.54 -6.79 -23.93
C THR A 62 25.72 -5.55 -24.26
N VAL A 63 24.84 -5.66 -25.25
CA VAL A 63 23.85 -4.62 -25.54
C VAL A 63 23.00 -4.46 -24.28
N PRO A 64 22.82 -3.24 -23.74
CA PRO A 64 21.99 -3.03 -22.57
C PRO A 64 20.56 -3.53 -22.85
N PRO A 65 19.86 -4.09 -21.85
CA PRO A 65 18.48 -4.50 -22.00
C PRO A 65 17.65 -3.30 -22.48
N VAL A 66 16.80 -3.53 -23.47
CA VAL A 66 15.87 -2.51 -23.99
C VAL A 66 14.68 -2.43 -23.04
N THR A 67 14.32 -1.22 -22.63
CA THR A 67 13.13 -0.96 -21.83
C THR A 67 11.88 -1.20 -22.67
N GLU A 68 11.06 -2.19 -22.30
CA GLU A 68 9.85 -2.59 -23.04
C GLU A 68 8.57 -1.88 -22.57
N VAL A 69 8.57 -1.39 -21.32
CA VAL A 69 7.46 -0.65 -20.69
C VAL A 69 8.01 0.57 -19.94
N PRO A 70 7.22 1.64 -19.73
CA PRO A 70 7.61 2.76 -18.87
C PRO A 70 8.18 2.27 -17.54
N THR A 71 9.35 2.79 -17.14
CA THR A 71 10.05 2.36 -15.93
C THR A 71 10.65 3.56 -15.20
N ILE A 72 10.38 3.69 -13.90
CA ILE A 72 11.12 4.62 -13.03
C ILE A 72 12.39 3.91 -12.55
N THR A 73 13.55 4.37 -13.03
CA THR A 73 14.84 3.73 -12.80
C THR A 73 15.55 4.21 -11.54
N ALA A 74 15.18 5.39 -11.03
CA ALA A 74 15.68 5.89 -9.75
C ALA A 74 14.73 6.89 -9.11
N LEU A 75 14.64 6.82 -7.78
CA LEU A 75 14.12 7.88 -6.92
C LEU A 75 15.24 8.30 -5.96
N LEU A 76 15.38 9.61 -5.77
CA LEU A 76 16.28 10.17 -4.77
C LEU A 76 15.57 11.30 -4.05
N THR A 77 15.62 11.27 -2.73
CA THR A 77 15.13 12.39 -1.92
C THR A 77 16.25 12.93 -1.03
N GLN A 78 16.37 14.26 -1.00
CA GLN A 78 17.33 14.97 -0.18
C GLN A 78 16.60 15.90 0.79
N VAL A 79 16.92 15.77 2.08
CA VAL A 79 16.32 16.59 3.14
C VAL A 79 17.34 17.60 3.61
N ASP A 80 17.00 18.88 3.51
CA ASP A 80 17.72 19.96 4.20
C ASP A 80 16.83 20.48 5.33
N ASP A 81 16.96 19.84 6.50
CA ASP A 81 16.18 20.19 7.69
C ASP A 81 16.48 21.64 8.13
N GLY A 82 17.72 22.10 8.01
CA GLY A 82 18.10 23.45 8.41
C GLY A 82 17.47 24.53 7.54
N ALA A 83 17.37 24.27 6.23
CA ALA A 83 16.67 25.16 5.29
C ALA A 83 15.15 24.97 5.29
N GLY A 84 14.63 23.88 5.88
CA GLY A 84 13.20 23.56 5.81
C GLY A 84 12.76 23.13 4.41
N THR A 85 13.64 22.48 3.64
CA THR A 85 13.33 22.08 2.26
C THR A 85 13.56 20.59 2.00
N ILE A 86 12.77 20.02 1.09
CA ILE A 86 12.90 18.64 0.63
C ILE A 86 13.01 18.65 -0.90
N THR A 87 14.03 18.01 -1.45
CA THR A 87 14.20 17.87 -2.90
C THR A 87 13.88 16.44 -3.32
N PHE A 88 12.87 16.29 -4.17
CA PHE A 88 12.50 15.03 -4.81
C PHE A 88 13.14 14.98 -6.20
N GLU A 89 13.79 13.86 -6.52
CA GLU A 89 14.38 13.62 -7.83
C GLU A 89 13.92 12.26 -8.36
N MET A 90 13.62 12.22 -9.66
CA MET A 90 13.19 11.01 -10.34
C MET A 90 13.91 10.87 -11.67
N LYS A 91 14.25 9.62 -12.02
CA LYS A 91 14.67 9.23 -13.36
C LYS A 91 13.75 8.16 -13.91
N ALA A 92 13.34 8.32 -15.15
CA ALA A 92 12.50 7.38 -15.85
C ALA A 92 12.93 7.20 -17.29
N GLU A 93 12.57 6.03 -17.81
CA GLU A 93 12.81 5.62 -19.19
C GLU A 93 11.52 4.99 -19.73
N VAL A 94 11.22 5.25 -21.00
CA VAL A 94 10.14 4.61 -21.75
C VAL A 94 10.77 3.91 -22.98
N PRO A 95 10.03 3.04 -23.69
CA PRO A 95 10.55 2.39 -24.88
C PRO A 95 11.11 3.41 -25.89
N PRO A 96 12.24 3.12 -26.60
CA PRO A 96 12.94 4.10 -27.43
C PRO A 96 12.12 4.75 -28.56
N GLU A 97 11.05 4.08 -28.97
CA GLU A 97 10.13 4.54 -30.03
C GLU A 97 9.00 5.43 -29.47
N ARG A 98 8.92 5.59 -28.14
CA ARG A 98 7.90 6.34 -27.41
C ARG A 98 8.53 7.59 -26.76
N ARG A 99 7.67 8.45 -26.21
CA ARG A 99 8.09 9.64 -25.45
C ARG A 99 7.31 9.70 -24.16
N ILE A 100 7.87 10.35 -23.15
CA ILE A 100 7.11 10.65 -21.93
C ILE A 100 6.17 11.82 -22.22
N ALA A 101 4.87 11.60 -22.09
CA ALA A 101 3.83 12.59 -22.32
C ALA A 101 3.58 13.46 -21.08
N GLU A 102 3.62 12.85 -19.89
CA GLU A 102 3.29 13.50 -18.63
C GLU A 102 4.10 12.87 -17.50
N VAL A 103 4.53 13.69 -16.54
CA VAL A 103 5.03 13.24 -15.25
C VAL A 103 4.28 13.96 -14.15
N LEU A 104 3.89 13.23 -13.12
CA LEU A 104 3.22 13.73 -11.94
C LEU A 104 4.07 13.47 -10.70
N LEU A 105 4.16 14.44 -9.81
CA LEU A 105 4.68 14.29 -8.46
C LEU A 105 3.55 14.60 -7.47
N TRP A 106 3.32 13.67 -6.55
CA TRP A 106 2.49 13.91 -5.38
C TRP A 106 3.32 13.72 -4.13
N TYR A 107 3.02 14.52 -3.12
CA TYR A 107 3.58 14.38 -1.79
C TYR A 107 2.56 14.79 -0.75
N ASP A 108 2.75 14.26 0.45
CA ASP A 108 1.78 14.34 1.52
C ASP A 108 1.80 15.70 2.27
N THR A 109 1.35 16.77 1.61
CA THR A 109 1.22 18.11 2.19
C THR A 109 -0.14 18.75 1.86
N GLN A 110 -0.46 19.86 2.53
CA GLN A 110 -1.66 20.65 2.20
C GLN A 110 -1.63 21.21 0.78
N ALA A 111 -0.44 21.55 0.25
CA ALA A 111 -0.26 21.91 -1.14
C ALA A 111 -0.30 20.69 -2.08
N GLY A 112 0.06 19.50 -1.59
CA GLY A 112 -0.01 18.22 -2.31
C GLY A 112 -1.43 17.71 -2.60
N GLU A 113 -2.47 18.44 -2.20
CA GLU A 113 -3.81 18.31 -2.79
C GLU A 113 -3.79 18.63 -4.30
N ASP A 114 -2.86 19.48 -4.74
CA ASP A 114 -2.58 19.76 -6.15
C ASP A 114 -1.32 18.99 -6.58
N VAL A 115 -1.51 17.91 -7.34
CA VAL A 115 -0.41 17.14 -7.93
C VAL A 115 0.46 18.04 -8.82
N GLU A 116 1.76 18.03 -8.59
CA GLU A 116 2.73 18.76 -9.40
C GLU A 116 2.86 18.11 -10.78
N ARG A 117 2.46 18.83 -11.83
CA ARG A 117 2.38 18.30 -13.19
C ARG A 117 3.47 18.84 -14.08
N PHE A 118 4.26 17.93 -14.65
CA PHE A 118 5.26 18.22 -15.66
C PHE A 118 4.76 17.73 -17.02
N LEU A 119 4.31 18.67 -17.87
CA LEU A 119 3.78 18.35 -19.19
C LEU A 119 4.91 18.19 -20.22
N GLY A 120 4.86 17.11 -20.98
CA GLY A 120 5.79 16.78 -22.05
C GLY A 120 5.40 17.36 -23.42
N PRO A 121 5.95 16.80 -24.52
CA PRO A 121 6.68 15.53 -24.56
C PRO A 121 8.16 15.70 -24.16
N PHE A 122 8.62 14.86 -23.24
CA PHE A 122 10.05 14.67 -22.98
C PHE A 122 10.62 13.63 -23.97
N SER A 123 11.93 13.39 -23.92
CA SER A 123 12.57 12.27 -24.62
C SER A 123 12.07 10.91 -24.09
N ASP A 124 12.61 9.83 -24.65
CA ASP A 124 12.48 8.45 -24.15
C ASP A 124 13.11 8.28 -22.76
N GLN A 125 13.90 9.24 -22.30
CA GLN A 125 14.41 9.32 -20.92
C GLN A 125 14.12 10.70 -20.33
N ALA A 126 13.84 10.76 -19.02
CA ALA A 126 13.69 12.00 -18.27
C ALA A 126 14.38 11.93 -16.91
N SER A 127 14.91 13.08 -16.47
CA SER A 127 15.38 13.31 -15.11
C SER A 127 14.72 14.59 -14.62
N LEU A 128 13.89 14.49 -13.58
CA LEU A 128 13.15 15.62 -13.01
C LEU A 128 13.55 15.83 -11.56
N SER A 129 13.50 17.08 -11.12
CA SER A 129 13.78 17.49 -9.76
C SER A 129 12.76 18.54 -9.34
N TYR A 130 12.18 18.37 -8.16
CA TYR A 130 11.27 19.29 -7.53
C TYR A 130 11.77 19.62 -6.13
N ARG A 131 11.72 20.89 -5.74
CA ARG A 131 12.12 21.33 -4.40
C ARG A 131 10.91 21.88 -3.68
N LEU A 132 10.47 21.15 -2.66
CA LEU A 132 9.48 21.56 -1.68
C LEU A 132 10.10 22.58 -0.71
N ASP A 133 9.42 23.71 -0.52
CA ASP A 133 9.67 24.61 0.62
C ASP A 133 8.56 24.46 1.66
N ALA A 134 8.88 23.82 2.78
CA ALA A 134 7.90 23.51 3.83
C ALA A 134 7.29 24.76 4.49
N THR A 135 7.95 25.92 4.37
CA THR A 135 7.43 27.17 4.93
C THR A 135 6.45 27.87 4.00
N GLU A 136 6.58 27.65 2.68
CA GLU A 136 5.68 28.21 1.67
C GLU A 136 4.50 27.27 1.39
N GLU A 137 4.78 25.98 1.21
CA GLU A 137 3.80 24.96 0.82
C GLU A 137 3.11 24.29 2.01
N GLY A 138 3.69 24.44 3.21
CA GLY A 138 3.18 23.87 4.44
C GLY A 138 3.43 22.36 4.57
N LEU A 139 3.56 21.90 5.82
CA LEU A 139 3.54 20.49 6.17
C LEU A 139 2.39 20.25 7.15
N THR A 140 1.68 19.13 7.04
CA THR A 140 0.54 18.81 7.90
C THR A 140 0.77 17.55 8.71
N ARG A 141 0.33 17.55 9.98
CA ARG A 141 0.50 16.44 10.97
C ARG A 141 -0.48 15.30 10.74
N THR A 142 -1.31 15.48 9.75
CA THR A 142 -2.49 14.68 9.50
C THR A 142 -2.13 13.25 9.18
N LEU A 143 -0.94 13.03 8.60
CA LEU A 143 -0.55 11.78 7.97
C LEU A 143 0.77 11.21 8.50
N THR A 144 1.60 12.08 9.08
CA THR A 144 2.82 11.70 9.78
C THR A 144 2.69 11.97 11.27
N ASN A 145 1.98 11.09 11.99
CA ASN A 145 1.80 11.29 13.43
C ASN A 145 3.14 11.29 14.20
N THR A 146 4.19 10.70 13.60
CA THR A 146 5.63 10.88 13.87
C THR A 146 6.52 10.40 12.70
N SER A 147 5.92 10.19 11.52
CA SER A 147 6.42 9.31 10.43
C SER A 147 7.21 10.07 9.34
N PRO A 148 7.90 9.37 8.41
CA PRO A 148 8.39 9.97 7.17
C PRO A 148 7.25 10.55 6.31
N LEU A 149 7.51 11.59 5.53
CA LEU A 149 6.60 12.18 4.54
C LEU A 149 6.50 11.23 3.32
N ASP A 150 5.29 10.92 2.89
CA ASP A 150 5.06 10.07 1.72
C ASP A 150 5.10 10.88 0.42
N TYR A 151 5.61 10.28 -0.65
CA TYR A 151 5.55 10.84 -1.99
C TYR A 151 5.54 9.75 -3.06
N TRP A 152 5.03 10.08 -4.24
CA TRP A 152 5.10 9.21 -5.41
C TRP A 152 5.26 9.99 -6.70
N TRP A 153 5.86 9.33 -7.69
CA TRP A 153 5.96 9.79 -9.06
C TRP A 153 5.14 8.90 -9.97
N LEU A 154 4.41 9.49 -10.91
CA LEU A 154 3.79 8.77 -12.03
C LEU A 154 4.38 9.29 -13.35
N VAL A 155 4.72 8.37 -14.24
CA VAL A 155 5.23 8.66 -15.58
C VAL A 155 4.29 8.03 -16.58
N ARG A 156 3.74 8.83 -17.49
CA ARG A 156 2.87 8.38 -18.58
C ARG A 156 3.53 8.63 -19.92
N ASP A 157 3.56 7.64 -20.79
CA ASP A 157 4.10 7.76 -22.13
C ASP A 157 3.06 8.24 -23.16
N THR A 158 3.49 8.49 -24.39
CA THR A 158 2.63 8.96 -25.48
C THR A 158 1.59 7.95 -25.97
N THR A 159 1.70 6.69 -25.57
CA THR A 159 0.69 5.67 -25.85
C THR A 159 -0.36 5.56 -24.75
N GLY A 160 -0.12 6.22 -23.61
CA GLY A 160 -1.00 6.21 -22.44
C GLY A 160 -0.60 5.17 -21.38
N GLU A 161 0.41 4.33 -21.65
CA GLU A 161 0.96 3.44 -20.64
C GLU A 161 1.64 4.26 -19.54
N GLU A 162 1.49 3.79 -18.30
CA GLU A 162 1.96 4.50 -17.12
C GLU A 162 2.67 3.58 -16.13
N VAL A 163 3.63 4.18 -15.42
CA VAL A 163 4.33 3.55 -14.29
C VAL A 163 4.30 4.50 -13.11
N ARG A 164 4.10 3.94 -11.91
CA ARG A 164 4.12 4.69 -10.66
C ARG A 164 5.13 4.08 -9.69
N LEU A 165 5.84 4.93 -8.96
CA LEU A 165 6.74 4.51 -7.89
C LEU A 165 6.77 5.57 -6.78
N GLY A 166 6.61 5.12 -5.54
CA GLY A 166 6.66 5.96 -4.35
C GLY A 166 7.68 5.50 -3.33
N ASP A 167 7.97 6.37 -2.37
CA ASP A 167 8.89 6.14 -1.25
C ASP A 167 8.52 7.09 -0.10
N GLN A 168 9.21 6.97 1.04
CA GLN A 168 8.97 7.79 2.22
C GLN A 168 10.25 8.53 2.63
N VAL A 169 10.13 9.81 3.00
CA VAL A 169 11.26 10.63 3.43
C VAL A 169 11.22 10.96 4.93
N PRO A 170 12.20 10.54 5.74
CA PRO A 170 12.23 10.86 7.16
C PRO A 170 12.45 12.35 7.39
N LEU A 171 11.54 12.99 8.12
CA LEU A 171 11.62 14.42 8.46
C LEU A 171 12.57 14.67 9.64
N GLY A 172 13.40 15.72 9.53
CA GLY A 172 14.24 16.19 10.62
C GLY A 172 13.48 17.01 11.67
N PRO A 173 14.13 17.40 12.78
CA PRO A 173 13.48 18.14 13.87
C PRO A 173 12.85 19.47 13.45
N ASN A 174 13.50 20.25 12.58
CA ASN A 174 12.99 21.56 12.16
C ASN A 174 11.76 21.39 11.26
N LEU A 175 11.84 20.54 10.24
CA LEU A 175 10.70 20.22 9.37
C LEU A 175 9.53 19.70 10.18
N ARG A 176 9.76 18.78 11.13
CA ARG A 176 8.71 18.31 12.06
C ARG A 176 8.07 19.41 12.89
N SER A 177 8.77 20.51 13.16
CA SER A 177 8.21 21.64 13.91
C SER A 177 7.29 22.54 13.06
N LEU A 178 7.44 22.49 11.73
CA LEU A 178 6.57 23.19 10.77
C LEU A 178 5.27 22.44 10.50
N VAL A 179 5.21 21.17 10.92
CA VAL A 179 4.06 20.29 10.74
C VAL A 179 2.85 20.79 11.54
N THR A 180 1.80 21.21 10.83
CA THR A 180 0.56 21.73 11.40
C THR A 180 -0.49 20.63 11.55
N ALA A 181 -1.00 20.41 12.76
CA ALA A 181 -2.06 19.42 12.97
C ALA A 181 -3.42 19.95 12.51
N LEU A 182 -4.04 19.34 11.50
CA LEU A 182 -5.48 19.56 11.30
C LEU A 182 -6.24 18.78 12.38
N ALA A 183 -7.31 19.39 12.90
CA ALA A 183 -8.25 18.71 13.78
C ALA A 183 -8.93 17.54 13.04
N PRO A 184 -9.14 16.38 13.68
CA PRO A 184 -9.98 15.34 13.09
C PRO A 184 -11.38 15.91 12.84
N GLU A 185 -11.96 15.55 11.70
CA GLU A 185 -13.33 15.93 11.37
C GLU A 185 -14.28 15.34 12.43
N PRO A 186 -15.15 16.14 13.06
CA PRO A 186 -16.07 15.62 14.06
C PRO A 186 -17.04 14.64 13.38
N PRO A 187 -17.36 13.50 14.01
CA PRO A 187 -18.36 12.59 13.47
C PRO A 187 -19.71 13.33 13.41
N PRO A 188 -20.48 13.22 12.32
CA PRO A 188 -21.76 13.90 12.23
C PRO A 188 -22.79 13.30 13.19
N ASP A 189 -23.67 14.17 13.69
CA ASP A 189 -24.57 13.86 14.80
C ASP A 189 -25.74 12.91 14.42
N ASP A 190 -26.04 12.71 13.13
CA ASP A 190 -27.07 11.78 12.62
C ASP A 190 -26.69 11.26 11.21
N SER A 191 -25.93 10.17 11.12
CA SER A 191 -25.42 9.68 9.82
C SER A 191 -26.49 8.93 9.00
N ILE A 192 -27.11 9.62 8.04
CA ILE A 192 -27.72 9.00 6.87
C ILE A 192 -26.64 8.93 5.79
N TRP A 193 -26.32 7.73 5.29
CA TRP A 193 -25.42 7.56 4.16
C TRP A 193 -25.97 8.29 2.93
N ALA A 194 -25.20 9.24 2.40
CA ALA A 194 -25.41 9.78 1.06
C ALA A 194 -24.88 8.78 0.01
N ARG A 195 -25.40 8.90 -1.21
CA ARG A 195 -25.14 7.95 -2.30
C ARG A 195 -24.70 8.70 -3.56
N TRP A 196 -23.70 8.15 -4.23
CA TRP A 196 -23.30 8.48 -5.60
C TRP A 196 -23.15 7.21 -6.41
N GLU A 197 -23.35 7.29 -7.73
CA GLU A 197 -23.31 6.12 -8.61
C GLU A 197 -22.45 6.37 -9.83
N THR A 198 -21.78 5.31 -10.24
CA THR A 198 -21.12 5.15 -11.52
C THR A 198 -21.77 3.97 -12.25
N GLU A 199 -21.13 3.44 -13.28
CA GLU A 199 -21.64 2.29 -14.03
C GLU A 199 -21.66 1.04 -13.16
N HIS A 200 -20.53 0.73 -12.51
CA HIS A 200 -20.33 -0.51 -11.75
C HIS A 200 -20.36 -0.29 -10.22
N PHE A 201 -20.38 0.95 -9.73
CA PHE A 201 -20.30 1.23 -8.30
C PHE A 201 -21.43 2.12 -7.78
N ARG A 202 -21.83 1.81 -6.55
CA ARG A 202 -22.61 2.67 -5.69
C ARG A 202 -21.77 3.06 -4.48
N LEU A 203 -21.35 4.31 -4.44
CA LEU A 203 -20.58 4.88 -3.34
C LEU A 203 -21.54 5.37 -2.27
N HIS A 204 -21.37 4.86 -1.06
CA HIS A 204 -22.04 5.33 0.16
C HIS A 204 -21.01 6.10 0.99
N PHE A 205 -21.32 7.35 1.31
CA PHE A 205 -20.44 8.19 2.13
C PHE A 205 -21.26 8.98 3.15
N VAL A 206 -20.56 9.46 4.16
CA VAL A 206 -21.15 10.34 5.16
C VAL A 206 -21.13 11.78 4.60
N PRO A 207 -22.24 12.53 4.63
CA PRO A 207 -22.26 13.94 4.23
C PRO A 207 -21.27 14.78 5.02
N ASP A 208 -20.86 15.91 4.44
CA ASP A 208 -19.87 16.84 4.98
C ASP A 208 -18.55 16.13 5.35
N THR A 209 -18.08 15.23 4.48
CA THR A 209 -16.76 14.57 4.60
C THR A 209 -15.98 14.64 3.29
N ALA A 210 -14.68 14.31 3.34
CA ALA A 210 -13.82 14.20 2.16
C ALA A 210 -14.42 13.29 1.07
N ALA A 211 -15.04 12.17 1.46
CA ALA A 211 -15.66 11.25 0.52
C ALA A 211 -16.82 11.89 -0.25
N GLU A 212 -17.58 12.81 0.37
CA GLU A 212 -18.60 13.58 -0.36
C GLU A 212 -17.95 14.55 -1.34
N ARG A 213 -16.93 15.29 -0.91
CA ARG A 213 -16.23 16.27 -1.76
C ARG A 213 -15.66 15.61 -3.02
N ASP A 214 -15.01 14.46 -2.86
CA ASP A 214 -14.21 13.81 -3.91
C ASP A 214 -14.95 12.67 -4.63
N ARG A 215 -16.25 12.49 -4.37
CA ARG A 215 -17.06 11.35 -4.86
C ARG A 215 -16.96 11.10 -6.38
N ALA A 216 -16.75 12.14 -7.18
CA ALA A 216 -16.66 12.01 -8.63
C ALA A 216 -15.31 11.43 -9.06
N GLU A 217 -14.22 11.94 -8.49
CA GLU A 217 -12.85 11.46 -8.66
C GLU A 217 -12.70 10.04 -8.12
N ILE A 218 -13.25 9.76 -6.93
CA ILE A 218 -13.29 8.42 -6.34
C ILE A 218 -14.02 7.44 -7.26
N GLY A 219 -15.17 7.84 -7.78
CA GLY A 219 -15.97 7.03 -8.69
C GLY A 219 -15.18 6.66 -9.95
N ALA A 220 -14.55 7.64 -10.60
CA ALA A 220 -13.70 7.40 -11.76
C ALA A 220 -12.54 6.45 -11.42
N LEU A 221 -11.90 6.66 -10.27
CA LEU A 221 -10.78 5.81 -9.85
C LEU A 221 -11.20 4.37 -9.56
N ALA A 222 -12.39 4.16 -8.99
CA ALA A 222 -12.94 2.82 -8.75
C ALA A 222 -13.25 2.10 -10.06
N GLU A 223 -13.76 2.81 -11.07
CA GLU A 223 -13.98 2.28 -12.42
C GLU A 223 -12.66 1.90 -13.10
N ASP A 224 -11.65 2.78 -13.04
CA ASP A 224 -10.32 2.50 -13.59
C ASP A 224 -9.67 1.29 -12.90
N ALA A 225 -9.84 1.16 -11.59
CA ALA A 225 -9.37 0.02 -10.81
C ALA A 225 -10.08 -1.28 -11.23
N LEU A 226 -11.41 -1.25 -11.43
CA LEU A 226 -12.17 -2.40 -11.92
C LEU A 226 -11.75 -2.83 -13.32
N ALA A 227 -11.56 -1.87 -14.23
CA ALA A 227 -11.08 -2.15 -15.58
C ALA A 227 -9.72 -2.85 -15.55
N ALA A 228 -8.78 -2.34 -14.75
CA ALA A 228 -7.44 -2.92 -14.60
C ALA A 228 -7.46 -4.37 -14.08
N ILE A 229 -8.27 -4.65 -13.04
CA ILE A 229 -8.38 -6.03 -12.53
C ILE A 229 -9.22 -6.93 -13.43
N GLY A 230 -10.20 -6.38 -14.16
CA GLY A 230 -11.05 -7.11 -15.11
C GLY A 230 -10.23 -7.67 -16.27
N GLU A 231 -9.31 -6.88 -16.82
CA GLU A 231 -8.34 -7.36 -17.81
C GLU A 231 -7.47 -8.49 -17.25
N THR A 232 -7.00 -8.36 -16.00
CA THR A 232 -6.13 -9.34 -15.35
C THR A 232 -6.85 -10.65 -15.01
N LEU A 233 -8.11 -10.56 -14.58
CA LEU A 233 -8.95 -11.70 -14.22
C LEU A 233 -9.68 -12.31 -15.42
N GLU A 234 -9.53 -11.72 -16.61
CA GLU A 234 -10.29 -12.05 -17.83
C GLU A 234 -11.81 -12.09 -17.57
N LEU A 235 -12.30 -11.09 -16.82
CA LEU A 235 -13.68 -11.01 -16.36
C LEU A 235 -14.37 -9.76 -16.90
N ASP A 236 -15.60 -9.96 -17.37
CA ASP A 236 -16.50 -8.90 -17.82
C ASP A 236 -17.59 -8.70 -16.74
N PHE A 237 -17.51 -7.59 -16.01
CA PHE A 237 -18.38 -7.31 -14.86
C PHE A 237 -19.43 -6.28 -15.25
N GLU A 238 -20.70 -6.69 -15.24
CA GLU A 238 -21.84 -5.87 -15.70
C GLU A 238 -22.84 -5.57 -14.56
N GLU A 239 -22.48 -5.90 -13.32
CA GLU A 239 -23.33 -5.69 -12.14
C GLU A 239 -22.95 -4.39 -11.38
N GLN A 240 -23.65 -4.10 -10.27
CA GLN A 240 -23.25 -3.03 -9.35
C GLN A 240 -22.65 -3.61 -8.06
N MET A 241 -21.59 -2.98 -7.58
CA MET A 241 -21.03 -3.18 -6.24
C MET A 241 -21.34 -2.00 -5.32
N ASP A 242 -21.45 -2.25 -4.03
CA ASP A 242 -21.61 -1.20 -3.03
C ASP A 242 -20.27 -0.93 -2.33
N ILE A 243 -19.80 0.32 -2.36
CA ILE A 243 -18.61 0.76 -1.62
C ILE A 243 -19.06 1.70 -0.51
N TYR A 244 -18.74 1.37 0.74
CA TYR A 244 -18.95 2.25 1.89
C TYR A 244 -17.63 2.95 2.22
N LEU A 245 -17.59 4.26 1.99
CA LEU A 245 -16.46 5.13 2.28
C LEU A 245 -16.56 5.65 3.71
N VAL A 246 -15.72 5.13 4.60
CA VAL A 246 -15.73 5.51 6.02
C VAL A 246 -14.65 6.55 6.32
N PRO A 247 -14.99 7.67 7.01
CA PRO A 247 -14.05 8.72 7.39
C PRO A 247 -13.20 8.33 8.61
N ARG A 248 -12.75 7.08 8.67
CA ARG A 248 -11.84 6.56 9.70
C ARG A 248 -11.09 5.35 9.17
N VAL A 249 -9.87 5.14 9.66
CA VAL A 249 -9.14 3.91 9.36
C VAL A 249 -9.84 2.72 10.00
N PHE A 250 -10.19 1.75 9.16
CA PHE A 250 -10.75 0.47 9.55
C PHE A 250 -9.81 -0.66 9.14
N TRP A 251 -9.36 -1.46 10.09
CA TRP A 251 -8.43 -2.59 9.87
C TRP A 251 -7.11 -2.15 9.19
N GLN A 252 -6.82 -2.61 7.96
CA GLN A 252 -5.65 -2.19 7.16
C GLN A 252 -6.03 -1.15 6.09
N GLY A 253 -7.25 -0.63 6.16
CA GLY A 253 -7.78 0.42 5.30
C GLY A 253 -8.94 -0.04 4.42
N GLY A 254 -9.03 -1.33 4.09
CA GLY A 254 -10.13 -1.91 3.32
C GLY A 254 -10.64 -3.23 3.91
N ALA A 255 -11.86 -3.59 3.55
CA ALA A 255 -12.38 -4.95 3.67
C ALA A 255 -13.56 -5.18 2.71
N ALA A 256 -13.53 -6.29 1.99
CA ALA A 256 -14.68 -6.79 1.26
C ALA A 256 -15.54 -7.75 2.10
N TYR A 257 -16.83 -7.71 1.84
CA TYR A 257 -17.86 -8.54 2.47
C TYR A 257 -18.66 -9.28 1.40
N GLY A 258 -19.52 -10.19 1.85
CA GLY A 258 -20.44 -10.92 0.98
C GLY A 258 -21.31 -9.99 0.12
N ASN A 259 -21.72 -10.48 -1.06
CA ASN A 259 -22.63 -9.78 -1.99
C ASN A 259 -22.03 -8.49 -2.59
N LYS A 260 -20.74 -8.51 -2.95
CA LYS A 260 -20.08 -7.40 -3.66
C LYS A 260 -20.13 -6.07 -2.89
N VAL A 261 -20.01 -6.17 -1.57
CA VAL A 261 -19.97 -5.02 -0.66
C VAL A 261 -18.53 -4.80 -0.23
N GLN A 262 -18.06 -3.57 -0.30
CA GLN A 262 -16.73 -3.15 0.12
C GLN A 262 -16.86 -2.06 1.18
N LEU A 263 -15.96 -2.06 2.16
CA LEU A 263 -15.79 -1.01 3.14
C LEU A 263 -14.38 -0.46 2.99
N ILE A 264 -14.26 0.80 2.61
CA ILE A 264 -12.96 1.43 2.31
C ILE A 264 -12.81 2.67 3.19
N SER A 265 -11.67 2.76 3.87
CA SER A 265 -11.29 3.92 4.66
C SER A 265 -10.96 5.04 3.70
N TYR A 266 -11.80 6.07 3.69
CA TYR A 266 -11.61 7.28 2.91
C TYR A 266 -11.75 8.46 3.84
N LEU A 267 -10.62 8.95 4.29
CA LEU A 267 -10.54 10.18 5.06
C LEU A 267 -10.01 11.26 4.13
N ASP A 268 -10.07 12.50 4.59
CA ASP A 268 -9.35 13.64 3.99
C ASP A 268 -7.81 13.44 3.96
N ARG A 269 -7.36 12.30 4.49
CA ARG A 269 -5.99 11.98 4.85
C ARG A 269 -5.76 10.50 4.54
N ASN A 270 -4.69 10.18 3.82
CA ASN A 270 -4.24 8.80 3.66
C ASN A 270 -3.53 8.22 4.92
N ASP A 271 -4.21 8.10 6.05
CA ASP A 271 -3.62 7.72 7.36
C ASP A 271 -2.95 6.32 7.38
N THR A 272 -3.11 5.55 6.30
CA THR A 272 -2.54 4.22 6.13
C THR A 272 -1.29 4.22 5.23
N SER A 273 -0.93 5.35 4.62
CA SER A 273 0.15 5.44 3.61
C SER A 273 -0.06 4.51 2.40
N VAL A 274 -1.31 4.13 2.13
CA VAL A 274 -1.69 3.24 1.03
C VAL A 274 -2.54 4.01 0.05
N GLU A 275 -2.16 4.03 -1.22
CA GLU A 275 -2.93 4.74 -2.23
C GLU A 275 -4.35 4.18 -2.34
N ILE A 276 -5.33 5.07 -2.49
CA ILE A 276 -6.74 4.68 -2.56
C ILE A 276 -7.04 3.77 -3.76
N TRP A 277 -6.30 3.91 -4.87
CA TRP A 277 -6.35 2.97 -6.00
C TRP A 277 -6.01 1.54 -5.57
N SER A 278 -4.99 1.37 -4.71
CA SER A 278 -4.56 0.05 -4.23
C SER A 278 -5.62 -0.60 -3.35
N TYR A 279 -6.39 0.19 -2.59
CA TYR A 279 -7.56 -0.32 -1.89
C TYR A 279 -8.64 -0.77 -2.86
N PHE A 280 -8.94 0.01 -3.90
CA PHE A 280 -9.95 -0.37 -4.88
C PHE A 280 -9.58 -1.66 -5.62
N THR A 281 -8.36 -1.79 -6.12
CA THR A 281 -7.97 -3.02 -6.82
C THR A 281 -7.93 -4.24 -5.91
N HIS A 282 -7.40 -4.10 -4.68
CA HIS A 282 -7.33 -5.20 -3.70
C HIS A 282 -8.73 -5.64 -3.23
N GLU A 283 -9.54 -4.70 -2.74
CA GLU A 283 -10.87 -5.01 -2.19
C GLU A 283 -11.90 -5.35 -3.26
N CYS A 284 -11.81 -4.77 -4.45
CA CYS A 284 -12.67 -5.16 -5.57
C CYS A 284 -12.32 -6.57 -6.06
N THR A 285 -11.04 -6.94 -6.07
CA THR A 285 -10.67 -8.34 -6.34
C THR A 285 -11.27 -9.27 -5.30
N HIS A 286 -11.24 -8.91 -4.00
CA HIS A 286 -11.91 -9.71 -2.98
C HIS A 286 -13.42 -9.83 -3.20
N ALA A 287 -14.08 -8.75 -3.61
CA ALA A 287 -15.50 -8.74 -3.92
C ALA A 287 -15.84 -9.67 -5.11
N LEU A 288 -14.99 -9.71 -6.14
CA LEU A 288 -15.13 -10.59 -7.31
C LEU A 288 -14.71 -12.03 -7.03
N ALA A 289 -13.71 -12.24 -6.19
CA ALA A 289 -13.16 -13.54 -5.84
C ALA A 289 -14.22 -14.47 -5.25
N GLN A 290 -15.26 -13.92 -4.62
CA GLN A 290 -16.38 -14.70 -4.10
C GLN A 290 -17.19 -15.41 -5.20
N ASP A 291 -17.29 -14.82 -6.39
CA ASP A 291 -17.98 -15.42 -7.54
C ASP A 291 -17.06 -16.41 -8.29
N LEU A 292 -15.75 -16.14 -8.28
CA LEU A 292 -14.73 -16.98 -8.93
C LEU A 292 -14.39 -18.23 -8.12
N LEU A 293 -14.34 -18.11 -6.80
CA LEU A 293 -13.92 -19.16 -5.88
C LEU A 293 -15.15 -19.77 -5.22
N GLN A 294 -15.70 -20.82 -5.84
CA GLN A 294 -16.88 -21.50 -5.33
C GLN A 294 -16.68 -21.97 -3.87
N PRO A 295 -17.64 -21.69 -2.96
CA PRO A 295 -17.61 -22.26 -1.63
C PRO A 295 -17.61 -23.79 -1.72
N LYS A 296 -16.83 -24.46 -0.85
CA LYS A 296 -16.94 -25.92 -0.72
C LYS A 296 -18.36 -26.25 -0.24
N GLU A 297 -18.96 -27.29 -0.80
CA GLU A 297 -20.32 -27.78 -0.50
C GLU A 297 -20.62 -27.99 1.00
N ASN A 298 -19.58 -28.04 1.86
CA ASN A 298 -19.68 -28.24 3.29
C ASN A 298 -19.54 -26.94 4.13
N GLY A 299 -19.77 -25.77 3.54
CA GLY A 299 -19.79 -24.49 4.26
C GLY A 299 -18.41 -23.91 4.60
N GLY A 300 -17.36 -24.38 3.92
CA GLY A 300 -16.04 -23.73 3.95
C GLY A 300 -15.84 -22.94 2.67
N GLY A 301 -15.68 -21.62 2.75
CA GLY A 301 -15.22 -20.81 1.63
C GLY A 301 -13.81 -21.20 1.16
N PRO A 302 -13.32 -20.63 0.05
CA PRO A 302 -11.89 -20.64 -0.24
C PRO A 302 -11.09 -20.21 1.01
N ASP A 303 -9.95 -20.87 1.23
CA ASP A 303 -9.06 -20.54 2.35
C ASP A 303 -8.64 -19.07 2.24
N GLY A 304 -8.63 -18.31 3.34
CA GLY A 304 -8.36 -16.86 3.31
C GLY A 304 -7.05 -16.53 2.62
N VAL A 305 -6.06 -17.42 2.70
CA VAL A 305 -4.77 -17.28 2.00
C VAL A 305 -4.92 -17.29 0.47
N LEU A 306 -5.83 -18.09 -0.09
CA LEU A 306 -6.06 -18.14 -1.54
C LEU A 306 -6.78 -16.90 -2.04
N VAL A 307 -7.73 -16.37 -1.25
CA VAL A 307 -8.46 -15.16 -1.60
C VAL A 307 -7.53 -13.94 -1.53
N GLU A 308 -6.73 -13.81 -0.47
CA GLU A 308 -5.70 -12.77 -0.38
C GLU A 308 -4.63 -12.92 -1.46
N GLY A 309 -4.19 -14.14 -1.77
CA GLY A 309 -3.23 -14.37 -2.85
C GLY A 309 -3.76 -13.96 -4.23
N LEU A 310 -5.05 -14.18 -4.49
CA LEU A 310 -5.70 -13.71 -5.72
C LEU A 310 -5.80 -12.18 -5.75
N ALA A 311 -6.18 -11.56 -4.63
CA ALA A 311 -6.22 -10.10 -4.51
C ALA A 311 -4.86 -9.48 -4.81
N VAL A 312 -3.80 -9.93 -4.13
CA VAL A 312 -2.42 -9.48 -4.36
C VAL A 312 -1.97 -9.68 -5.79
N TRP A 313 -2.28 -10.83 -6.41
CA TRP A 313 -1.88 -11.09 -7.78
C TRP A 313 -2.59 -10.14 -8.77
N ALA A 314 -3.91 -9.96 -8.62
CA ALA A 314 -4.69 -9.13 -9.53
C ALA A 314 -4.46 -7.61 -9.34
N SER A 315 -4.17 -7.17 -8.12
CA SER A 315 -3.78 -5.79 -7.82
C SER A 315 -2.30 -5.49 -8.12
N ASN A 316 -1.57 -6.49 -8.64
CA ASN A 316 -0.13 -6.44 -8.84
C ASN A 316 0.65 -6.09 -7.56
N GLY A 317 0.18 -6.52 -6.38
CA GLY A 317 0.87 -6.38 -5.10
C GLY A 317 -0.04 -6.05 -3.91
N HIS A 318 0.46 -6.18 -2.69
CA HIS A 318 -0.33 -6.01 -1.46
C HIS A 318 -0.30 -4.55 -0.97
N TYR A 319 -1.33 -3.77 -1.32
CA TYR A 319 -1.44 -2.33 -1.00
C TYR A 319 -0.33 -1.44 -1.57
N ARG A 320 0.44 -1.97 -2.51
CA ARG A 320 1.44 -1.30 -3.34
C ARG A 320 1.70 -2.18 -4.56
N GLN A 321 2.08 -1.60 -5.70
CA GLN A 321 2.55 -2.41 -6.82
C GLN A 321 3.90 -3.06 -6.48
N GLU A 322 4.03 -4.35 -6.76
CA GLU A 322 5.24 -5.16 -6.60
C GLU A 322 5.86 -5.47 -7.99
N PRO A 323 7.20 -5.62 -8.08
CA PRO A 323 7.90 -5.81 -9.36
C PRO A 323 7.68 -7.18 -10.02
#